data_AF-A0AAU4AX17-F1
#
_entry.id   AF-A0AAU4AX17-F1
#
_cell.length_a   1.000
_cell.length_b   1.000
_cell.length_c   1.000
_cell.angle_alpha   90.00
_cell.angle_beta   90.00
_cell.angle_gamma   90.00
#
_symmetry.space_group_name_H-M   'P 1'
#
loop_
_entity.id
_entity.type
_entity.pdbx_description
1 polymer ?
#
loop_
_entity_poly.entity_id
_entity_poly.type
_entity_poly.pdbx_seq_one_letter_code
_entity_poly.pdbx_strand_id
1 'polypeptide(L)'
;MSTSPLAPAPAVPGARFPAGPAADPAGSRGEHRIRSFHARRGRITQAQAAAIDRHWDTWGVELDGSPLDLAALYGSADMPVVLEIGFGMGDATARMAAADPGTGILAVDVHTPGQGNLLALADRAGLANVRVANGDAVVLLRDMLPPASLAGLRVYFPDPWPKAKHHKRRLIQPSFLAMVTPLLRPGAVVHCATDWEPYAEQMLDVLGAAPGLANARAAGGFAPRPDFRPMTKFERQGLAKGHVVRDLLFTRV
;
A
#
# COMPACT_ATOMS: atom_id res chain seq x y z
N MET A 1 17.41 11.15 -30.55
CA MET A 1 18.01 12.32 -29.87
C MET A 1 18.17 11.97 -28.40
N SER A 2 19.43 11.86 -27.96
CA SER A 2 19.80 11.39 -26.62
C SER A 2 19.52 12.49 -25.59
N THR A 3 18.58 12.26 -24.69
CA THR A 3 18.34 13.15 -23.54
C THR A 3 19.35 12.79 -22.45
N SER A 4 20.33 13.66 -22.24
CA SER A 4 21.24 13.58 -21.08
C SER A 4 20.44 13.51 -19.77
N PRO A 5 20.88 12.74 -18.77
CA PRO A 5 20.26 12.78 -17.45
C PRO A 5 20.54 14.15 -16.83
N LEU A 6 19.48 14.91 -16.58
CA LEU A 6 19.55 16.20 -15.91
C LEU A 6 19.87 15.98 -14.42
N ALA A 7 20.75 16.81 -13.87
CA ALA A 7 21.21 16.75 -12.49
C ALA A 7 20.04 16.73 -11.47
N PRO A 8 20.21 16.05 -10.32
CA PRO A 8 19.19 16.01 -9.27
C PRO A 8 18.81 17.41 -8.79
N ALA A 9 17.54 17.59 -8.38
CA ALA A 9 17.08 18.83 -7.78
C ALA A 9 17.87 19.11 -6.48
N PRO A 10 18.18 20.38 -6.17
CA PRO A 10 18.98 20.71 -5.00
C PRO A 10 18.27 20.27 -3.71
N ALA A 11 19.04 19.68 -2.80
CA ALA A 11 18.62 19.33 -1.45
C ALA A 11 18.01 20.55 -0.74
N VAL A 12 16.94 20.34 0.02
CA VAL A 12 16.43 21.36 0.95
C VAL A 12 17.32 21.35 2.20
N PRO A 13 18.06 22.43 2.52
CA PRO A 13 18.94 22.45 3.70
C PRO A 13 18.13 22.29 4.99
N GLY A 14 18.53 21.35 5.85
CA GLY A 14 17.87 21.07 7.14
C GLY A 14 16.73 20.04 7.09
N ALA A 15 16.39 19.48 5.92
CA ALA A 15 15.40 18.42 5.80
C ALA A 15 15.92 17.09 6.39
N ARG A 16 15.05 16.34 7.09
CA ARG A 16 15.38 15.00 7.65
C ARG A 16 15.76 14.03 6.54
N PHE A 17 15.12 14.17 5.39
CA PHE A 17 15.43 13.43 4.19
C PHE A 17 15.66 14.37 2.99
N PRO A 18 16.91 14.77 2.71
CA PRO A 18 17.22 15.70 1.62
C PRO A 18 16.74 15.26 0.23
N ALA A 19 16.51 13.94 0.06
CA ALA A 19 15.97 13.31 -1.14
C ALA A 19 14.71 12.45 -0.89
N GLY A 20 14.07 12.61 0.29
CA GLY A 20 12.97 11.74 0.76
C GLY A 20 13.43 10.45 1.47
N PRO A 21 12.54 9.76 2.23
CA PRO A 21 12.88 8.53 2.92
C PRO A 21 13.57 7.50 2.01
N ALA A 22 14.51 6.75 2.57
CA ALA A 22 15.25 5.77 1.79
C ALA A 22 14.30 4.67 1.31
N ALA A 23 14.31 4.33 0.01
CA ALA A 23 13.41 3.30 -0.52
C ALA A 23 13.65 1.88 0.05
N ASP A 24 14.70 1.70 0.84
CA ASP A 24 15.12 0.43 1.44
C ASP A 24 15.77 0.68 2.83
N PRO A 25 14.99 1.07 3.86
CA PRO A 25 15.52 1.45 5.17
C PRO A 25 16.20 0.29 5.91
N ALA A 26 15.71 -0.94 5.72
CA ALA A 26 16.29 -2.16 6.28
C ALA A 26 17.64 -2.54 5.64
N GLY A 27 18.03 -1.88 4.53
CA GLY A 27 19.09 -2.33 3.65
C GLY A 27 18.69 -3.62 2.91
N SER A 28 19.38 -3.92 1.80
CA SER A 28 19.06 -5.11 0.99
C SER A 28 19.21 -6.44 1.74
N ARG A 29 19.74 -6.46 2.97
CA ARG A 29 20.08 -7.64 3.79
C ARG A 29 20.65 -8.82 2.99
N GLY A 30 21.34 -8.54 1.87
CA GLY A 30 21.87 -9.54 0.94
C GLY A 30 20.86 -10.27 0.04
N GLU A 31 19.56 -9.97 0.10
CA GLU A 31 18.52 -10.68 -0.65
C GLU A 31 18.26 -10.04 -2.03
N HIS A 32 18.75 -10.69 -3.10
CA HIS A 32 18.39 -10.34 -4.47
C HIS A 32 17.02 -10.92 -4.85
N ARG A 33 15.95 -10.20 -4.47
CA ARG A 33 14.58 -10.59 -4.82
C ARG A 33 14.01 -9.79 -5.99
N ILE A 34 13.17 -10.45 -6.78
CA ILE A 34 12.33 -9.79 -7.78
C ILE A 34 11.32 -8.88 -7.06
N ARG A 35 11.52 -7.57 -7.17
CA ARG A 35 10.61 -6.56 -6.60
C ARG A 35 9.31 -6.49 -7.41
N SER A 36 8.20 -6.35 -6.69
CA SER A 36 6.86 -6.22 -7.28
C SER A 36 6.48 -4.79 -7.65
N PHE A 37 7.26 -3.82 -7.17
CA PHE A 37 7.07 -2.39 -7.41
C PHE A 37 8.21 -1.82 -8.26
N HIS A 38 7.92 -0.74 -8.98
CA HIS A 38 8.94 0.18 -9.45
C HIS A 38 9.14 1.28 -8.42
N ALA A 39 10.36 1.45 -7.91
CA ALA A 39 10.71 2.63 -7.14
C ALA A 39 10.71 3.85 -8.07
N ARG A 40 9.55 4.49 -8.23
CA ARG A 40 9.45 5.76 -8.95
C ARG A 40 9.83 6.87 -8.00
N ARG A 41 11.12 7.25 -8.00
CA ARG A 41 11.57 8.53 -7.45
C ARG A 41 11.05 9.64 -8.37
N GLY A 42 9.79 10.02 -8.17
CA GLY A 42 9.22 11.20 -8.81
C GLY A 42 9.80 12.47 -8.21
N ARG A 43 9.75 13.58 -8.96
CA ARG A 43 10.13 14.89 -8.41
C ARG A 43 9.18 15.23 -7.26
N ILE A 44 9.73 15.35 -6.06
CA ILE A 44 8.99 15.82 -4.89
C ILE A 44 8.76 17.34 -5.02
N THR A 45 7.56 17.80 -4.70
CA THR A 45 7.26 19.23 -4.59
C THR A 45 7.72 19.77 -3.23
N GLN A 46 7.93 21.08 -3.13
CA GLN A 46 8.31 21.71 -1.86
C GLN A 46 7.30 21.44 -0.74
N ALA A 47 6.00 21.46 -1.06
CA ALA A 47 4.94 21.17 -0.11
C ALA A 47 4.97 19.71 0.40
N GLN A 48 5.24 18.74 -0.48
CA GLN A 48 5.38 17.33 -0.08
C GLN A 48 6.61 17.10 0.79
N ALA A 49 7.74 17.73 0.45
CA ALA A 49 8.96 17.65 1.26
C ALA A 49 8.72 18.24 2.65
N ALA A 50 8.14 19.44 2.73
CA ALA A 50 7.80 20.08 4.00
C ALA A 50 6.83 19.27 4.85
N ALA A 51 5.87 18.57 4.23
CA ALA A 51 4.94 17.69 4.95
C ALA A 51 5.65 16.45 5.53
N ILE A 52 6.58 15.85 4.78
CA ILE A 52 7.43 14.77 5.31
C ILE A 52 8.23 15.29 6.50
N ASP A 53 8.98 16.37 6.34
CA ASP A 53 9.83 16.91 7.41
C ASP A 53 9.02 17.25 8.67
N ARG A 54 7.82 17.81 8.52
CA ARG A 54 6.97 18.22 9.65
C ARG A 54 6.28 17.07 10.37
N HIS A 55 5.82 16.05 9.65
CA HIS A 55 4.88 15.07 10.19
C HIS A 55 5.47 13.66 10.35
N TRP A 56 6.70 13.41 9.88
CA TRP A 56 7.29 12.07 9.94
C TRP A 56 7.42 11.52 11.36
N ASP A 57 7.80 12.34 12.34
CA ASP A 57 7.93 11.88 13.74
C ASP A 57 6.59 11.47 14.37
N THR A 58 5.47 11.98 13.85
CA THR A 58 4.14 11.68 14.39
C THR A 58 3.47 10.53 13.66
N TRP A 59 3.58 10.49 12.32
CA TRP A 59 2.82 9.56 11.48
C TRP A 59 3.66 8.68 10.57
N GLY A 60 4.96 8.96 10.45
CA GLY A 60 5.89 8.19 9.64
C GLY A 60 6.33 6.91 10.35
N VAL A 61 6.54 5.85 9.57
CA VAL A 61 7.10 4.57 10.04
C VAL A 61 8.18 4.14 9.05
N GLU A 62 9.40 3.91 9.52
CA GLU A 62 10.45 3.30 8.70
C GLU A 62 10.33 1.77 8.80
N LEU A 63 10.29 1.09 7.66
CA LEU A 63 10.31 -0.37 7.61
C LEU A 63 11.74 -0.89 7.68
N ASP A 64 12.31 -0.89 8.89
CA ASP A 64 13.70 -1.26 9.20
C ASP A 64 13.88 -2.73 9.61
N GLY A 65 12.77 -3.44 9.83
CA GLY A 65 12.72 -4.84 10.28
C GLY A 65 12.58 -5.01 11.79
N SER A 66 12.41 -3.93 12.54
CA SER A 66 12.12 -3.97 13.98
C SER A 66 10.62 -4.23 14.22
N PRO A 67 10.23 -5.07 15.20
CA PRO A 67 8.82 -5.30 15.52
C PRO A 67 8.05 -4.00 15.79
N LEU A 68 6.85 -3.88 15.18
CA LEU A 68 5.95 -2.75 15.40
C LEU A 68 4.96 -3.06 16.53
N ASP A 69 4.81 -2.09 17.43
CA ASP A 69 3.70 -2.06 18.39
C ASP A 69 2.55 -1.25 17.79
N LEU A 70 1.56 -1.95 17.23
CA LEU A 70 0.37 -1.31 16.65
C LEU A 70 -0.48 -0.59 17.71
N ALA A 71 -0.51 -1.08 18.95
CA ALA A 71 -1.28 -0.47 20.02
C ALA A 71 -0.67 0.88 20.39
N ALA A 72 0.65 0.94 20.54
CA ALA A 72 1.37 2.20 20.73
C ALA A 72 1.21 3.13 19.52
N LEU A 73 1.25 2.56 18.30
CA LEU A 73 1.15 3.34 17.07
C LEU A 73 -0.20 4.06 16.96
N TYR A 74 -1.30 3.44 17.37
CA TYR A 74 -2.66 4.02 17.29
C TYR A 74 -3.23 4.50 18.63
N GLY A 75 -2.47 4.39 19.73
CA GLY A 75 -2.90 4.78 21.07
C GLY A 75 -3.97 3.88 21.70
N SER A 76 -4.26 2.73 21.09
CA SER A 76 -5.25 1.76 21.59
C SER A 76 -4.96 0.36 21.07
N ALA A 77 -4.99 -0.64 21.95
CA ALA A 77 -4.87 -2.05 21.59
C ALA A 77 -6.10 -2.60 20.85
N ASP A 78 -7.25 -1.95 21.00
CA ASP A 78 -8.52 -2.39 20.40
C ASP A 78 -8.75 -1.80 19.00
N MET A 79 -7.90 -0.86 18.56
CA MET A 79 -8.03 -0.23 17.24
C MET A 79 -7.83 -1.30 16.14
N PRO A 80 -8.84 -1.61 15.31
CA PRO A 80 -8.65 -2.48 14.16
C PRO A 80 -7.71 -1.81 13.16
N VAL A 81 -6.71 -2.54 12.68
CA VAL A 81 -5.72 -2.01 11.73
C VAL A 81 -5.89 -2.63 10.36
N VAL A 82 -6.06 -1.81 9.33
CA VAL A 82 -6.01 -2.22 7.94
C VAL A 82 -4.67 -1.83 7.34
N LEU A 83 -4.00 -2.80 6.73
CA LEU A 83 -2.81 -2.59 5.92
C LEU A 83 -3.22 -2.20 4.49
N GLU A 84 -2.72 -1.08 3.98
CA GLU A 84 -2.86 -0.70 2.57
C GLU A 84 -1.48 -0.70 1.90
N ILE A 85 -1.30 -1.51 0.85
CA ILE A 85 -0.03 -1.58 0.10
C ILE A 85 -0.19 -0.89 -1.25
N GLY A 86 0.67 0.09 -1.52
CA GLY A 86 0.69 0.83 -2.78
C GLY A 86 -0.38 1.92 -2.85
N PHE A 87 -0.51 2.74 -1.81
CA PHE A 87 -1.54 3.79 -1.73
C PHE A 87 -1.35 4.92 -2.76
N GLY A 88 -0.20 4.99 -3.44
CA GLY A 88 0.09 5.97 -4.47
C GLY A 88 0.11 7.39 -3.90
N MET A 89 -0.83 8.24 -4.34
CA MET A 89 -0.94 9.61 -3.82
C MET A 89 -1.72 9.71 -2.50
N GLY A 90 -2.42 8.65 -2.07
CA GLY A 90 -3.11 8.62 -0.78
C GLY A 90 -4.47 9.35 -0.73
N ASP A 91 -4.98 9.92 -1.83
CA ASP A 91 -6.29 10.59 -1.84
C ASP A 91 -7.43 9.66 -1.41
N ALA A 92 -7.40 8.40 -1.89
CA ALA A 92 -8.40 7.40 -1.51
C ALA A 92 -8.23 6.99 -0.04
N THR A 93 -6.99 6.75 0.39
CA THR A 93 -6.62 6.45 1.78
C THR A 93 -7.15 7.49 2.75
N ALA A 94 -6.84 8.77 2.51
CA ALA A 94 -7.28 9.87 3.37
C ALA A 94 -8.81 9.98 3.44
N ARG A 95 -9.51 9.82 2.31
CA ARG A 95 -10.98 9.83 2.28
C ARG A 95 -11.60 8.68 3.05
N MET A 96 -11.07 7.46 2.87
CA MET A 96 -11.56 6.28 3.61
C MET A 96 -11.27 6.41 5.10
N ALA A 97 -10.07 6.88 5.48
CA ALA A 97 -9.70 7.08 6.88
C ALA A 97 -10.55 8.16 7.56
N ALA A 98 -10.90 9.24 6.85
CA ALA A 98 -11.83 10.25 7.33
C ALA A 98 -13.26 9.71 7.52
N ALA A 99 -13.71 8.81 6.65
CA ALA A 99 -15.03 8.20 6.71
C ALA A 99 -15.14 7.10 7.79
N ASP A 100 -14.01 6.53 8.21
CA ASP A 100 -13.92 5.47 9.21
C ASP A 100 -12.81 5.76 10.23
N PRO A 101 -13.02 6.74 11.13
CA PRO A 101 -12.02 7.14 12.13
C PRO A 101 -11.75 6.06 13.18
N GLY A 102 -12.62 5.05 13.29
CA GLY A 102 -12.48 3.92 14.21
C GLY A 102 -11.55 2.82 13.72
N THR A 103 -10.97 2.96 12.52
CA THR A 103 -10.02 2.01 11.94
C THR A 103 -8.68 2.68 11.69
N GLY A 104 -7.61 2.09 12.21
CA GLY A 104 -6.23 2.48 11.93
C GLY A 104 -5.80 2.04 10.52
N ILE A 105 -5.14 2.91 9.76
CA ILE A 105 -4.65 2.63 8.42
C ILE A 105 -3.12 2.70 8.40
N LEU A 106 -2.48 1.54 8.24
CA LEU A 106 -1.05 1.45 7.98
C LEU A 106 -0.85 1.46 6.47
N ALA A 107 -0.54 2.63 5.92
CA ALA A 107 -0.41 2.85 4.49
C ALA A 107 1.07 2.74 4.08
N VAL A 108 1.41 1.73 3.29
CA VAL A 108 2.78 1.44 2.85
C VAL A 108 2.96 1.79 1.39
N ASP A 109 3.97 2.60 1.08
CA ASP A 109 4.40 2.87 -0.29
C ASP A 109 5.88 3.28 -0.30
N VAL A 110 6.56 3.08 -1.43
CA VAL A 110 7.93 3.56 -1.66
C VAL A 110 7.97 4.86 -2.49
N HIS A 111 6.81 5.35 -2.90
CA HIS A 111 6.65 6.56 -3.68
C HIS A 111 6.68 7.80 -2.78
N THR A 112 7.86 8.40 -2.63
CA THR A 112 8.10 9.57 -1.78
C THR A 112 7.12 10.74 -1.98
N PRO A 113 6.80 11.18 -3.23
CA PRO A 113 5.79 12.23 -3.42
C PRO A 113 4.40 11.85 -2.87
N GLY A 114 4.06 10.56 -2.93
CA GLY A 114 2.85 10.00 -2.37
C GLY A 114 2.81 10.08 -0.86
N GLN A 115 3.90 9.68 -0.20
CA GLN A 115 4.06 9.77 1.26
C GLN A 115 3.83 11.20 1.75
N GLY A 116 4.52 12.18 1.15
CA GLY A 116 4.35 13.59 1.51
C GLY A 116 2.95 14.13 1.22
N ASN A 117 2.27 13.65 0.16
CA ASN A 117 0.89 14.05 -0.10
C ASN A 117 -0.08 13.48 0.94
N LEU A 118 0.04 12.19 1.29
CA LEU A 118 -0.82 11.57 2.30
C LEU A 118 -0.63 12.21 3.68
N LEU A 119 0.60 12.51 4.09
CA LEU A 119 0.87 13.27 5.32
C LEU A 119 0.19 14.64 5.30
N ALA A 120 0.31 15.38 4.20
CA ALA A 120 -0.35 16.68 4.05
C ALA A 120 -1.88 16.59 4.01
N LEU A 121 -2.45 15.51 3.48
CA LEU A 121 -3.89 15.26 3.51
C LEU A 121 -4.36 14.91 4.93
N ALA A 122 -3.61 14.08 5.65
CA ALA A 122 -3.90 13.73 7.03
C ALA A 122 -3.87 14.96 7.94
N ASP A 123 -2.87 15.83 7.80
CA ASP A 123 -2.76 17.10 8.53
C ASP A 123 -3.97 18.00 8.27
N ARG A 124 -4.29 18.25 7.00
CA ARG A 124 -5.41 19.11 6.61
C ARG A 124 -6.77 18.60 7.07
N ALA A 125 -6.95 17.29 7.16
CA ALA A 125 -8.20 16.67 7.58
C ALA A 125 -8.22 16.28 9.07
N GLY A 126 -7.16 16.55 9.83
CA GLY A 126 -7.07 16.20 11.25
C GLY A 126 -7.10 14.69 11.52
N LEU A 127 -6.56 13.88 10.61
CA LEU A 127 -6.62 12.42 10.72
C LEU A 127 -5.59 11.90 11.74
N ALA A 128 -6.09 11.28 12.81
CA ALA A 128 -5.24 10.63 13.81
C ALA A 128 -5.00 9.14 13.52
N ASN A 129 -5.81 8.54 12.64
CA ASN A 129 -5.85 7.10 12.37
C ASN A 129 -5.03 6.67 11.14
N VAL A 130 -4.18 7.53 10.56
CA VAL A 130 -3.33 7.19 9.41
C VAL A 130 -1.86 7.14 9.83
N ARG A 131 -1.15 6.12 9.36
CA ARG A 131 0.32 6.00 9.48
C ARG A 131 0.91 5.72 8.11
N VAL A 132 1.98 6.43 7.76
CA VAL A 132 2.66 6.35 6.46
C VAL A 132 3.96 5.58 6.63
N ALA A 133 3.99 4.34 6.14
CA ALA A 133 5.16 3.49 6.20
C ALA A 133 5.99 3.58 4.92
N ASN A 134 7.31 3.72 5.07
CA ASN A 134 8.27 3.74 3.99
C ASN A 134 9.16 2.50 3.99
N GLY A 135 9.23 1.82 2.84
CA GLY A 135 10.11 0.68 2.59
C GLY A 135 9.40 -0.46 1.85
N ASP A 136 10.10 -1.59 1.71
CA ASP A 136 9.52 -2.79 1.09
C ASP A 136 8.49 -3.42 2.05
N ALA A 137 7.22 -3.49 1.61
CA ALA A 137 6.14 -4.07 2.39
C ALA A 137 6.42 -5.52 2.84
N VAL A 138 7.32 -6.25 2.20
CA VAL A 138 7.68 -7.58 2.67
C VAL A 138 8.52 -7.55 3.94
N VAL A 139 9.37 -6.54 4.16
CA VAL A 139 10.06 -6.40 5.45
C VAL A 139 9.02 -6.26 6.57
N LEU A 140 7.98 -5.44 6.33
CA LEU A 140 6.85 -5.30 7.24
C LEU A 140 6.16 -6.64 7.51
N LEU A 141 5.80 -7.37 6.45
CA LEU A 141 5.06 -8.63 6.56
C LEU A 141 5.89 -9.77 7.18
N ARG A 142 7.20 -9.81 6.94
CA ARG A 142 8.07 -10.90 7.40
C ARG A 142 8.50 -10.69 8.85
N ASP A 143 8.87 -9.46 9.22
CA ASP A 143 9.67 -9.21 10.42
C ASP A 143 8.97 -8.34 11.45
N MET A 144 8.01 -7.51 11.03
CA MET A 144 7.60 -6.37 11.86
C MET A 144 6.18 -6.51 12.44
N LEU A 145 5.31 -7.32 11.84
CA LEU A 145 3.92 -7.46 12.28
C LEU A 145 3.71 -8.75 13.09
N PRO A 146 3.01 -8.68 14.23
CA PRO A 146 2.62 -9.88 14.95
C PRO A 146 1.56 -10.69 14.19
N PRO A 147 1.47 -12.02 14.39
CA PRO A 147 0.39 -12.84 13.84
C PRO A 147 -1.00 -12.33 14.25
N ALA A 148 -2.00 -12.53 13.38
CA ALA A 148 -3.40 -12.16 13.60
C ALA A 148 -3.65 -10.72 14.07
N SER A 149 -2.78 -9.77 13.68
CA SER A 149 -2.84 -8.37 14.11
C SER A 149 -3.59 -7.44 13.15
N LEU A 150 -3.79 -7.87 11.90
CA LEU A 150 -4.46 -7.06 10.88
C LEU A 150 -5.94 -7.41 10.78
N ALA A 151 -6.78 -6.38 10.81
CA ALA A 151 -8.22 -6.44 10.58
C ALA A 151 -8.58 -6.45 9.08
N GLY A 152 -7.63 -6.15 8.19
CA GLY A 152 -7.82 -6.24 6.75
C GLY A 152 -6.57 -5.88 5.94
N LEU A 153 -6.64 -6.18 4.64
CA LEU A 153 -5.63 -5.86 3.64
C LEU A 153 -6.30 -5.17 2.45
N ARG A 154 -5.72 -4.06 1.98
CA ARG A 154 -6.12 -3.36 0.75
C ARG A 154 -4.96 -3.30 -0.23
N VAL A 155 -5.22 -3.68 -1.48
CA VAL A 155 -4.26 -3.58 -2.58
C VAL A 155 -4.97 -3.08 -3.82
N TYR A 156 -4.87 -1.78 -4.10
CA TYR A 156 -5.60 -1.15 -5.20
C TYR A 156 -4.67 -0.76 -6.34
N PHE A 157 -5.03 -1.18 -7.54
CA PHE A 157 -4.33 -0.90 -8.80
C PHE A 157 -2.81 -1.18 -8.75
N PRO A 158 -2.36 -2.35 -8.22
CA PRO A 158 -0.94 -2.68 -8.24
C PRO A 158 -0.44 -2.81 -9.69
N ASP A 159 0.86 -2.56 -9.90
CA ASP A 159 1.50 -2.65 -11.23
C ASP A 159 1.10 -3.96 -11.95
N PRO A 160 0.45 -3.91 -13.14
CA PRO A 160 -0.17 -5.09 -13.75
C PRO A 160 0.79 -6.01 -14.49
N TRP A 161 1.99 -5.49 -14.83
CA TRP A 161 3.04 -6.21 -15.53
C TRP A 161 2.50 -7.01 -16.74
N PRO A 162 2.03 -6.34 -17.81
CA PRO A 162 1.24 -6.98 -18.87
C PRO A 162 2.01 -7.99 -19.73
N LYS A 163 3.35 -7.98 -19.70
CA LYS A 163 4.18 -8.93 -20.45
C LYS A 163 4.36 -10.21 -19.64
N ALA A 164 4.10 -11.37 -20.23
CA ALA A 164 4.20 -12.69 -19.58
C ALA A 164 5.51 -12.89 -18.79
N LYS A 165 6.66 -12.53 -19.37
CA LYS A 165 7.99 -12.60 -18.71
C LYS A 165 8.11 -11.79 -17.41
N HIS A 166 7.19 -10.85 -17.16
CA HIS A 166 7.14 -10.01 -15.97
C HIS A 166 6.05 -10.43 -14.98
N HIS A 167 5.23 -11.46 -15.24
CA HIS A 167 4.16 -11.85 -14.31
C HIS A 167 4.67 -12.21 -12.92
N LYS A 168 5.89 -12.76 -12.80
CA LYS A 168 6.59 -12.99 -11.52
C LYS A 168 6.86 -11.72 -10.69
N ARG A 169 6.64 -10.53 -11.25
CA ARG A 169 6.72 -9.22 -10.57
C ARG A 169 5.35 -8.74 -10.08
N ARG A 170 4.25 -9.42 -10.41
CA ARG A 170 2.94 -9.09 -9.83
C ARG A 170 2.99 -9.30 -8.32
N LEU A 171 2.36 -8.40 -7.57
CA LEU A 171 2.33 -8.45 -6.10
C LEU A 171 1.48 -9.62 -5.60
N ILE A 172 0.29 -9.82 -6.17
CA ILE A 172 -0.62 -10.90 -5.77
C ILE A 172 -0.10 -12.22 -6.35
N GLN A 173 0.62 -12.94 -5.50
CA GLN A 173 1.27 -14.23 -5.77
C GLN A 173 1.08 -15.16 -4.56
N PRO A 174 1.16 -16.49 -4.74
CA PRO A 174 1.05 -17.43 -3.63
C PRO A 174 2.03 -17.13 -2.48
N SER A 175 3.27 -16.76 -2.80
CA SER A 175 4.28 -16.41 -1.78
C SER A 175 3.95 -15.15 -0.98
N PHE A 176 3.33 -14.15 -1.63
CA PHE A 176 2.84 -12.96 -0.94
C PHE A 176 1.69 -13.31 0.02
N LEU A 177 0.74 -14.13 -0.44
CA LEU A 177 -0.39 -14.57 0.39
C LEU A 177 0.08 -15.44 1.57
N ALA A 178 1.07 -16.30 1.37
CA ALA A 178 1.67 -17.10 2.44
C ALA A 178 2.26 -16.23 3.58
N MET A 179 2.76 -15.02 3.29
CA MET A 179 3.25 -14.10 4.31
C MET A 179 2.13 -13.31 4.98
N VAL A 180 1.14 -12.81 4.24
CA VAL A 180 0.12 -11.91 4.80
C VAL A 180 -1.00 -12.65 5.51
N THR A 181 -1.40 -13.84 5.04
CA THR A 181 -2.54 -14.57 5.59
C THR A 181 -2.40 -14.90 7.08
N PRO A 182 -1.23 -15.31 7.61
CA PRO A 182 -1.03 -15.50 9.06
C PRO A 182 -1.15 -14.22 9.89
N LEU A 183 -0.95 -13.05 9.29
CA LEU A 183 -1.06 -11.74 9.96
C LEU A 183 -2.51 -11.25 10.03
N LEU A 184 -3.41 -11.82 9.22
CA LEU A 184 -4.83 -11.48 9.21
C LEU A 184 -5.56 -12.18 10.35
N ARG A 185 -6.34 -11.43 11.13
CA ARG A 185 -7.27 -12.01 12.11
C ARG A 185 -8.42 -12.74 11.41
N PRO A 186 -9.05 -13.74 12.05
CA PRO A 186 -10.30 -14.32 11.55
C PRO A 186 -11.34 -13.24 11.23
N GLY A 187 -11.99 -13.34 10.07
CA GLY A 187 -12.95 -12.36 9.57
C GLY A 187 -12.33 -11.13 8.89
N ALA A 188 -11.00 -10.98 8.85
CA ALA A 188 -10.36 -9.88 8.14
C ALA A 188 -10.66 -9.92 6.63
N VAL A 189 -10.88 -8.75 6.03
CA VAL A 189 -11.17 -8.62 4.59
C VAL A 189 -9.88 -8.33 3.83
N VAL A 190 -9.62 -9.13 2.80
CA VAL A 190 -8.64 -8.87 1.74
C VAL A 190 -9.37 -8.27 0.55
N HIS A 191 -9.08 -7.01 0.23
CA HIS A 191 -9.71 -6.27 -0.85
C HIS A 191 -8.67 -5.86 -1.89
N CYS A 192 -8.69 -6.53 -3.04
CA CYS A 192 -7.88 -6.17 -4.19
C CYS A 192 -8.75 -5.47 -5.25
N ALA A 193 -8.16 -4.54 -6.00
CA ALA A 193 -8.80 -3.94 -7.16
C ALA A 193 -7.79 -3.74 -8.30
N THR A 194 -8.21 -3.95 -9.55
CA THR A 194 -7.38 -3.69 -10.73
C THR A 194 -8.24 -3.36 -11.95
N ASP A 195 -7.71 -2.57 -12.87
CA ASP A 195 -8.30 -2.26 -14.17
C ASP A 195 -7.69 -3.10 -15.31
N TRP A 196 -6.93 -4.15 -14.98
CA TRP A 196 -6.28 -5.03 -15.95
C TRP A 196 -6.86 -6.45 -15.86
N GLU A 197 -7.74 -6.81 -16.80
CA GLU A 197 -8.50 -8.07 -16.76
C GLU A 197 -7.61 -9.32 -16.60
N PRO A 198 -6.50 -9.51 -17.36
CA PRO A 198 -5.64 -10.69 -17.17
C PRO A 198 -4.93 -10.74 -15.81
N TYR A 199 -4.85 -9.62 -15.09
CA TYR A 199 -4.35 -9.61 -13.72
C TYR A 199 -5.49 -9.83 -12.72
N ALA A 200 -6.70 -9.33 -12.99
CA ALA A 200 -7.88 -9.65 -12.20
C ALA A 200 -8.15 -11.16 -12.16
N GLU A 201 -8.09 -11.83 -13.31
CA GLU A 201 -8.21 -13.29 -13.42
C GLU A 201 -7.13 -14.00 -12.60
N GLN A 202 -5.86 -13.60 -12.75
CA GLN A 202 -4.78 -14.17 -11.93
C GLN A 202 -4.99 -13.92 -10.43
N MET A 203 -5.46 -12.73 -10.03
CA MET A 203 -5.76 -12.44 -8.62
C MET A 203 -6.85 -13.37 -8.12
N LEU A 204 -7.91 -13.61 -8.91
CA LEU A 204 -9.01 -14.49 -8.54
C LEU A 204 -8.51 -15.93 -8.32
N ASP A 205 -7.69 -16.45 -9.23
CA ASP A 205 -7.10 -17.79 -9.11
C ASP A 205 -6.19 -17.91 -7.88
N VAL A 206 -5.29 -16.93 -7.70
CA VAL A 206 -4.31 -16.95 -6.60
C VAL A 206 -4.98 -16.78 -5.24
N LEU A 207 -5.96 -15.87 -5.11
CA LEU A 207 -6.73 -15.69 -3.87
C LEU A 207 -7.65 -16.89 -3.60
N GLY A 208 -8.27 -17.45 -4.64
CA GLY A 208 -9.14 -18.63 -4.53
C GLY A 208 -8.39 -19.90 -4.12
N ALA A 209 -7.12 -20.03 -4.49
CA ALA A 209 -6.27 -21.16 -4.09
C ALA A 209 -5.56 -20.96 -2.75
N ALA A 210 -5.63 -19.76 -2.14
CA ALA A 210 -4.89 -19.45 -0.93
C ALA A 210 -5.51 -20.11 0.32
N PRO A 211 -4.75 -20.89 1.10
CA PRO A 211 -5.28 -21.53 2.31
C PRO A 211 -5.83 -20.53 3.33
N GLY A 212 -7.05 -20.77 3.80
CA GLY A 212 -7.73 -19.96 4.80
C GLY A 212 -8.11 -18.55 4.33
N LEU A 213 -8.30 -18.37 3.03
CA LEU A 213 -9.11 -17.30 2.46
C LEU A 213 -10.33 -17.91 1.78
N ALA A 214 -11.49 -17.26 1.91
CA ALA A 214 -12.70 -17.60 1.18
C ALA A 214 -13.18 -16.39 0.39
N ASN A 215 -13.71 -16.59 -0.82
CA ASN A 215 -14.32 -15.49 -1.57
C ASN A 215 -15.54 -14.98 -0.79
N ALA A 216 -15.61 -13.66 -0.58
CA ALA A 216 -16.71 -13.05 0.19
C ALA A 216 -18.05 -13.16 -0.54
N ARG A 217 -18.06 -13.44 -1.84
CA ARG A 217 -19.26 -13.77 -2.60
C ARG A 217 -19.50 -15.26 -2.59
N ALA A 218 -20.67 -15.67 -2.12
CA ALA A 218 -21.11 -17.07 -2.15
C ALA A 218 -21.09 -17.67 -3.58
N ALA A 219 -21.39 -16.87 -4.60
CA ALA A 219 -21.32 -17.28 -6.01
C ALA A 219 -19.90 -17.24 -6.61
N GLY A 220 -18.90 -16.80 -5.84
CA GLY A 220 -17.52 -16.59 -6.30
C GLY A 220 -17.35 -15.41 -7.27
N GLY A 221 -16.15 -15.31 -7.85
CA GLY A 221 -15.80 -14.32 -8.86
C GLY A 221 -15.52 -12.92 -8.32
N PHE A 222 -15.69 -11.92 -9.19
CA PHE A 222 -15.48 -10.51 -8.89
C PHE A 222 -16.66 -9.90 -8.12
N ALA A 223 -16.39 -8.92 -7.28
CA ALA A 223 -17.40 -8.16 -6.56
C ALA A 223 -17.73 -6.83 -7.26
N PRO A 224 -18.94 -6.28 -7.04
CA PRO A 224 -19.19 -4.88 -7.38
C PRO A 224 -18.28 -3.97 -6.55
N ARG A 225 -17.91 -2.81 -7.10
CA ARG A 225 -17.18 -1.79 -6.34
C ARG A 225 -18.00 -1.40 -5.11
N PRO A 226 -17.48 -1.54 -3.89
CA PRO A 226 -18.19 -1.10 -2.69
C PRO A 226 -18.32 0.42 -2.67
N ASP A 227 -19.43 0.94 -2.13
CA ASP A 227 -19.70 2.38 -2.04
C ASP A 227 -18.62 3.13 -1.24
N PHE A 228 -18.04 2.46 -0.25
CA PHE A 228 -16.97 3.02 0.58
C PHE A 228 -15.64 3.20 -0.16
N ARG A 229 -15.39 2.51 -1.29
CA ARG A 229 -14.13 2.62 -2.04
C ARG A 229 -14.21 3.84 -2.97
N PRO A 230 -13.49 4.95 -2.67
CA PRO A 230 -13.55 6.13 -3.51
C PRO A 230 -13.01 5.83 -4.89
N MET A 231 -13.55 6.51 -5.91
CA MET A 231 -13.02 6.38 -7.25
C MET A 231 -11.59 6.95 -7.32
N THR A 232 -10.61 6.11 -7.62
CA THR A 232 -9.20 6.54 -7.64
C THR A 232 -8.85 7.28 -8.93
N LYS A 233 -7.69 7.96 -8.95
CA LYS A 233 -7.16 8.55 -10.19
C LYS A 233 -6.88 7.47 -11.24
N PHE A 234 -6.35 6.32 -10.83
CA PHE A 234 -6.07 5.19 -11.72
C PHE A 234 -7.36 4.60 -12.30
N GLU A 235 -8.39 4.46 -11.47
CA GLU A 235 -9.72 4.01 -11.90
C GLU A 235 -10.30 4.93 -12.98
N ARG A 236 -10.29 6.26 -12.77
CA ARG A 236 -10.72 7.23 -13.79
C ARG A 236 -9.94 7.08 -15.10
N GLN A 237 -8.63 6.87 -15.02
CA GLN A 237 -7.78 6.71 -16.20
C GLN A 237 -8.02 5.39 -16.94
N GLY A 238 -8.28 4.30 -16.22
CA GLY A 238 -8.66 3.01 -16.80
C GLY A 238 -10.01 3.10 -17.50
N LEU A 239 -11.03 3.66 -16.84
CA LEU A 239 -12.37 3.85 -17.42
C LEU A 239 -12.32 4.72 -18.68
N ALA A 240 -11.52 5.80 -18.68
CA ALA A 240 -11.33 6.65 -19.87
C ALA A 240 -10.69 5.90 -21.05
N LYS A 241 -10.01 4.77 -20.81
CA LYS A 241 -9.44 3.88 -21.82
C LYS A 241 -10.36 2.70 -22.16
N GLY A 242 -11.57 2.67 -21.61
CA GLY A 242 -12.53 1.57 -21.80
C GLY A 242 -12.21 0.30 -20.99
N HIS A 243 -11.33 0.39 -20.00
CA HIS A 243 -11.03 -0.75 -19.14
C HIS A 243 -12.18 -1.03 -18.17
N VAL A 244 -12.35 -2.31 -17.81
CA VAL A 244 -13.26 -2.74 -16.73
C VAL A 244 -12.46 -2.85 -15.44
N VAL A 245 -12.99 -2.27 -14.36
CA VAL A 245 -12.40 -2.36 -13.02
C VAL A 245 -13.00 -3.56 -12.32
N ARG A 246 -12.13 -4.43 -11.79
CA ARG A 246 -12.50 -5.62 -11.04
C ARG A 246 -12.11 -5.45 -9.58
N ASP A 247 -13.09 -5.59 -8.70
CA ASP A 247 -12.90 -5.71 -7.27
C ASP A 247 -12.93 -7.19 -6.86
N LEU A 248 -12.01 -7.59 -5.99
CA LEU A 248 -11.93 -8.93 -5.42
C LEU A 248 -11.97 -8.80 -3.90
N LEU A 249 -12.99 -9.39 -3.27
CA LEU A 249 -13.14 -9.40 -1.82
C LEU A 249 -13.06 -10.84 -1.33
N PHE A 250 -12.11 -11.10 -0.44
CA PHE A 250 -11.92 -12.36 0.26
C PHE A 250 -11.91 -12.12 1.76
N THR A 251 -12.29 -13.13 2.52
CA THR A 251 -12.33 -13.09 3.98
C THR A 251 -11.41 -14.16 4.54
N ARG A 252 -10.65 -13.82 5.59
CA ARG A 252 -9.88 -14.77 6.39
C ARG A 252 -10.83 -15.68 7.16
N VAL A 253 -10.76 -16.99 6.89
CA VAL A 253 -11.56 -18.04 7.54
C VAL A 253 -10.71 -18.93 8.44
#